data_AF-A0A9D4Y8G4-F1
#
_entry.id   AF-A0A9D4Y8G4-F1
#
_cell.length_a   1.000
_cell.length_b   1.000
_cell.length_c   1.000
_cell.angle_alpha   90.00
_cell.angle_beta   90.00
_cell.angle_gamma   90.00
#
_symmetry.space_group_name_H-M   'P 1'
#
loop_
_entity.id
_entity.type
_entity.pdbx_description
1 polymer ?
#
loop_
_entity_poly.entity_id
_entity_poly.type
_entity_poly.pdbx_seq_one_letter_code
_entity_poly.pdbx_strand_id
1 'polypeptide(L)'
;MFNGLESLVDVGGGTGNHGKGLCQLECFVFDLPLVVDGLQGGENLNYVGGDMFEKIPPTDAILLKWILHDWNDEECIKILKKLPAGKERNKKEWIELIFSASFSDYKITPVLGLRSVIEIYP
;
A
#
# COMPACT_ATOMS: atom_id res chain seq x y z
N MET A 1 10.33 -10.69 -6.42
CA MET A 1 10.90 -9.35 -6.29
C MET A 1 10.09 -8.36 -7.10
N PHE A 2 9.62 -7.31 -6.42
CA PHE A 2 8.87 -6.17 -6.95
C PHE A 2 9.69 -5.37 -7.99
N ASN A 3 9.95 -5.94 -9.16
CA ASN A 3 10.83 -5.31 -10.17
C ASN A 3 10.26 -3.97 -10.63
N GLY A 4 11.05 -2.90 -10.44
CA GLY A 4 10.71 -1.53 -10.85
C GLY A 4 9.96 -0.70 -9.80
N LEU A 5 9.77 -1.20 -8.58
CA LEU A 5 9.35 -0.39 -7.43
C LEU A 5 10.57 -0.14 -6.55
N GLU A 6 10.79 1.10 -6.15
CA GLU A 6 11.89 1.48 -5.26
C GLU A 6 11.37 1.76 -3.85
N SER A 7 10.13 2.22 -3.73
CA SER A 7 9.50 2.62 -2.47
C SER A 7 8.08 2.05 -2.25
N LEU A 8 7.75 1.79 -0.98
CA LEU A 8 6.41 1.40 -0.51
C LEU A 8 6.00 2.23 0.71
N VAL A 9 4.77 2.74 0.74
CA VAL A 9 4.18 3.34 1.96
C VAL A 9 3.08 2.44 2.53
N ASP A 10 3.20 2.03 3.79
CA ASP A 10 2.16 1.36 4.58
C ASP A 10 1.35 2.43 5.34
N VAL A 11 0.20 2.81 4.79
CA VAL A 11 -0.66 3.89 5.31
C VAL A 11 -1.53 3.34 6.45
N GLY A 12 -1.49 4.02 7.60
CA GLY A 12 -2.07 3.55 8.85
C GLY A 12 -1.41 2.28 9.37
N GLY A 13 -0.11 2.11 9.10
CA GLY A 13 0.64 0.90 9.42
C GLY A 13 0.95 0.71 10.92
N GLY A 14 0.62 1.67 11.77
CA GLY A 14 0.84 1.63 13.22
C GLY A 14 2.30 1.38 13.59
N THR A 15 2.55 0.27 14.29
CA THR A 15 3.91 -0.15 14.71
C THR A 15 4.71 -0.88 13.61
N GLY A 16 4.20 -0.90 12.37
CA GLY A 16 4.92 -1.38 11.19
C GLY A 16 5.06 -2.90 11.08
N ASN A 17 4.27 -3.68 11.84
CA ASN A 17 4.37 -5.15 11.83
C ASN A 17 4.16 -5.78 10.45
N HIS A 18 3.38 -5.14 9.58
CA HIS A 18 3.09 -5.65 8.24
C HIS A 18 4.05 -5.09 7.19
N GLY A 19 4.37 -3.79 7.24
CA GLY A 19 5.39 -3.17 6.39
C GLY A 19 6.76 -3.84 6.49
N LYS A 20 7.18 -4.27 7.69
CA LYS A 20 8.48 -4.92 7.94
C LYS A 20 8.79 -6.12 7.04
N GLY A 21 7.78 -6.94 6.73
CA GLY A 21 7.95 -8.13 5.88
C GLY A 21 8.19 -7.80 4.40
N LEU A 22 7.91 -6.56 4.00
CA LEU A 22 7.99 -6.08 2.62
C LEU A 22 9.20 -5.16 2.37
N CYS A 23 10.00 -4.88 3.40
CA CYS A 23 11.18 -3.99 3.36
C CYS A 23 12.40 -4.54 2.61
N GLN A 24 12.19 -5.40 1.62
CA GLN A 24 13.22 -5.66 0.59
C GLN A 24 13.40 -4.44 -0.34
N LEU A 25 12.47 -3.47 -0.26
CA LEU A 25 12.50 -2.13 -0.85
C LEU A 25 12.55 -1.06 0.27
N GLU A 26 12.73 0.20 -0.09
CA GLU A 26 12.56 1.31 0.87
C GLU A 26 11.10 1.40 1.31
N CYS A 27 10.84 1.26 2.60
CA CYS A 27 9.49 1.22 3.16
C CYS A 27 9.26 2.35 4.15
N PHE A 28 8.07 2.95 4.08
CA PHE A 28 7.64 4.01 4.95
C PHE A 28 6.36 3.57 5.66
N VAL A 29 6.39 3.42 6.98
CA VAL A 29 5.17 3.27 7.78
C VAL A 29 4.66 4.67 8.07
N PHE A 30 3.50 4.99 7.49
CA PHE A 30 2.89 6.30 7.60
C PHE A 30 1.68 6.24 8.52
N ASP A 31 1.71 6.98 9.62
CA ASP A 31 0.62 7.05 10.59
C ASP A 31 0.57 8.43 11.24
N LEU A 32 -0.37 8.66 12.14
CA LEU A 32 -0.47 9.90 12.90
C LEU A 32 0.84 10.16 13.66
N PRO A 33 1.30 11.43 13.78
CA PRO A 33 2.57 11.75 14.45
C PRO A 33 2.69 11.16 15.85
N LEU A 34 1.59 11.11 16.61
CA LEU A 34 1.54 10.52 17.95
C LEU A 34 1.77 9.00 17.95
N VAL A 35 1.37 8.30 16.89
CA VAL A 35 1.49 6.84 16.77
C VAL A 35 2.92 6.44 16.46
N VAL A 36 3.59 7.20 15.59
CA VAL A 36 4.98 6.92 15.18
C VAL A 36 6.03 7.57 16.07
N ASP A 37 5.62 8.40 17.04
CA ASP A 37 6.55 9.08 17.94
C ASP A 37 7.40 8.07 18.74
N GLY A 38 8.70 8.31 18.79
CA GLY A 38 9.66 7.42 19.44
C GLY A 38 9.91 6.06 18.76
N LEU A 39 9.22 5.73 17.66
CA LEU A 39 9.50 4.50 16.91
C LEU A 39 10.81 4.63 16.12
N GLN A 40 11.65 3.59 16.20
CA GLN A 40 12.90 3.51 15.46
C GLN A 40 12.77 2.53 14.30
N GLY A 41 13.18 3.01 13.12
CA GLY A 41 13.23 2.25 11.88
C GLY A 41 14.25 1.11 11.87
N GLY A 42 14.23 0.38 10.77
CA GLY A 42 15.26 -0.61 10.41
C GLY A 42 16.02 -0.16 9.15
N GLU A 43 16.90 -1.00 8.63
CA GLU A 43 17.79 -0.67 7.50
C GLU A 43 17.05 -0.07 6.28
N ASN A 44 15.87 -0.61 5.94
CA ASN A 44 15.02 -0.12 4.85
C ASN A 44 13.61 0.30 5.31
N LEU A 45 13.42 0.50 6.62
CA LEU A 45 12.11 0.84 7.19
C LEU A 45 12.19 2.18 7.90
N ASN A 46 11.42 3.15 7.43
CA ASN A 46 11.29 4.47 8.02
C ASN A 46 9.88 4.66 8.58
N TYR A 47 9.75 5.44 9.65
CA TYR A 47 8.44 5.90 10.14
C TYR A 47 8.23 7.35 9.74
N VAL A 48 7.04 7.67 9.26
CA VAL A 48 6.68 9.01 8.80
C VAL A 48 5.37 9.43 9.48
N GLY A 49 5.43 10.52 10.23
CA GLY A 49 4.25 11.10 10.87
C GLY A 49 3.48 12.00 9.92
N GLY A 50 2.15 11.87 9.87
CA GLY A 50 1.29 12.80 9.15
C GLY A 50 -0.17 12.38 9.15
N ASP A 51 -0.95 12.99 8.27
CA ASP A 51 -2.38 12.73 8.13
C ASP A 51 -2.69 12.30 6.68
N MET A 52 -3.26 11.10 6.53
CA MET A 52 -3.64 10.53 5.23
C MET A 52 -4.78 11.29 4.54
N PHE A 53 -5.61 12.02 5.29
CA PHE A 53 -6.63 12.89 4.72
C PHE A 53 -6.05 14.18 4.16
N GLU A 54 -4.88 14.59 4.64
CA GLU A 54 -4.15 15.75 4.15
C GLU A 54 -3.26 15.38 2.96
N LYS A 55 -2.24 14.53 3.20
CA LYS A 55 -1.24 14.17 2.19
C LYS A 55 -0.54 12.85 2.54
N ILE A 56 -0.53 11.93 1.59
CA ILE A 56 0.27 10.70 1.65
C ILE A 56 1.65 10.96 1.01
N PRO A 57 2.76 10.46 1.58
CA PRO A 57 4.09 10.60 0.99
C PRO A 57 4.14 10.07 -0.46
N PRO A 58 4.83 10.76 -1.39
CA PRO A 58 5.06 10.22 -2.73
C PRO A 58 5.79 8.88 -2.68
N THR A 59 5.32 7.89 -3.42
CA THR A 59 5.87 6.53 -3.44
C THR A 59 5.40 5.76 -4.67
N ASP A 60 6.07 4.65 -4.98
CA ASP A 60 5.72 3.79 -6.13
C ASP A 60 4.56 2.83 -5.83
N ALA A 61 4.40 2.47 -4.56
CA ALA A 61 3.36 1.57 -4.10
C ALA A 61 2.81 1.97 -2.74
N ILE A 62 1.52 1.71 -2.53
CA ILE A 62 0.84 1.98 -1.26
C ILE A 62 0.15 0.70 -0.78
N LEU A 63 0.35 0.40 0.49
CA LEU A 63 -0.38 -0.62 1.23
C LEU A 63 -1.41 0.08 2.14
N LEU A 64 -2.69 -0.30 1.98
CA LEU A 64 -3.79 0.11 2.85
C LEU A 64 -4.35 -1.14 3.53
N LYS A 65 -3.70 -1.60 4.58
CA LYS A 65 -4.16 -2.79 5.32
C LYS A 65 -5.12 -2.37 6.43
N TRP A 66 -6.35 -2.87 6.37
CA TRP A 66 -7.36 -2.63 7.40
C TRP A 66 -7.74 -1.16 7.63
N ILE A 67 -7.48 -0.29 6.67
CA ILE A 67 -7.83 1.14 6.79
C ILE A 67 -9.27 1.37 6.31
N LEU A 68 -9.58 1.00 5.08
CA LEU A 68 -10.85 1.41 4.46
C LEU A 68 -12.11 0.88 5.15
N HIS A 69 -12.03 -0.14 6.01
CA HIS A 69 -13.21 -0.64 6.74
C HIS A 69 -13.56 0.18 8.00
N ASP A 70 -12.65 1.02 8.48
CA ASP A 70 -12.88 1.89 9.63
C ASP A 70 -13.65 3.17 9.25
N TRP A 71 -13.75 3.45 7.95
CA TRP A 71 -14.24 4.71 7.41
C TRP A 71 -15.51 4.51 6.59
N ASN A 72 -16.39 5.51 6.62
CA ASN A 72 -17.54 5.53 5.73
C ASN A 72 -17.12 5.78 4.26
N ASP A 73 -18.05 5.62 3.32
CA ASP A 73 -17.78 5.75 1.89
C ASP A 73 -17.20 7.12 1.50
N GLU A 74 -17.68 8.22 2.09
CA GLU A 74 -17.20 9.57 1.78
C GLU A 74 -15.75 9.76 2.21
N GLU A 75 -15.42 9.28 3.41
CA GLU A 75 -14.07 9.30 3.98
C GLU A 75 -13.13 8.39 3.18
N CYS A 76 -13.57 7.18 2.80
CA CYS A 76 -12.83 6.29 1.90
C CYS A 76 -12.49 6.97 0.57
N ILE A 77 -13.46 7.65 -0.04
CA ILE A 77 -13.25 8.39 -1.29
C ILE A 77 -12.22 9.52 -1.08
N LYS A 78 -12.24 10.22 0.05
CA LYS A 78 -11.23 11.25 0.36
C LYS A 78 -9.83 10.63 0.43
N ILE A 79 -9.66 9.53 1.17
CA ILE A 79 -8.36 8.82 1.31
C ILE A 79 -7.85 8.39 -0.07
N LEU A 80 -8.71 7.71 -0.86
CA LEU A 80 -8.34 7.23 -2.19
C LEU A 80 -7.95 8.36 -3.16
N LYS A 81 -8.57 9.54 -3.04
CA LYS A 81 -8.20 10.73 -3.82
C LYS A 81 -6.86 11.34 -3.43
N LYS A 82 -6.33 11.04 -2.25
CA LYS A 82 -5.01 11.50 -1.79
C LYS A 82 -3.87 10.59 -2.21
N LEU A 83 -4.18 9.39 -2.71
CA LEU A 83 -3.16 8.50 -3.23
C LEU A 83 -2.47 9.17 -4.43
N PRO A 84 -1.11 9.21 -4.48
CA PRO A 84 -0.40 9.58 -5.69
C PRO A 84 -0.93 8.76 -6.86
N ALA A 85 -0.91 9.34 -8.07
CA ALA A 85 -1.42 8.73 -9.28
C ALA A 85 -0.78 7.34 -9.46
N GLY A 86 -1.50 6.31 -9.00
CA GLY A 86 -1.04 4.94 -9.07
C GLY A 86 -0.84 4.58 -10.53
N LYS A 87 0.22 3.83 -10.83
CA LYS A 87 0.40 3.30 -12.16
C LYS A 87 -0.79 2.39 -12.49
N GLU A 88 -1.58 2.76 -13.49
CA GLU A 88 -2.51 1.83 -14.11
C GLU A 88 -1.70 0.67 -14.69
N ARG A 89 -1.97 -0.53 -14.19
CA ARG A 89 -1.26 -1.74 -14.57
C ARG A 89 -2.13 -2.57 -15.49
N ASN A 90 -1.55 -3.03 -16.58
CA ASN A 90 -2.20 -4.03 -17.41
C ASN A 90 -2.16 -5.40 -16.73
N LYS A 91 -2.90 -6.37 -17.29
CA LYS A 91 -2.98 -7.73 -16.73
C LYS A 91 -1.61 -8.38 -16.54
N LYS A 92 -0.66 -8.19 -17.46
CA LYS A 92 0.68 -8.80 -17.38
C LYS A 92 1.46 -8.25 -16.19
N GLU A 93 1.45 -6.93 -16.02
CA GLU A 93 2.12 -6.27 -14.90
C GLU A 93 1.52 -6.69 -13.55
N TRP A 94 0.20 -6.90 -13.48
CA TRP A 94 -0.44 -7.47 -12.29
C TRP A 94 0.02 -8.89 -12.01
N ILE A 95 0.09 -9.75 -13.01
CA ILE A 95 0.53 -11.15 -12.85
C ILE A 95 1.96 -11.22 -12.34
N GLU A 96 2.87 -10.45 -12.94
CA GLU A 96 4.27 -10.40 -12.52
C GLU A 96 4.38 -9.96 -11.06
N LEU A 97 3.65 -8.90 -10.68
CA LEU A 97 3.63 -8.39 -9.32
C LEU A 97 3.16 -9.45 -8.31
N ILE A 98 2.03 -10.13 -8.60
CA ILE A 98 1.43 -11.13 -7.72
C ILE A 98 2.40 -12.29 -7.46
N PHE A 99 2.96 -12.90 -8.49
CA PHE A 99 3.93 -13.99 -8.33
C PHE A 99 5.22 -13.50 -7.67
N SER A 100 5.64 -12.27 -7.96
CA SER A 100 6.84 -11.70 -7.35
C SER A 100 6.74 -11.49 -5.83
N ALA A 101 5.51 -11.39 -5.33
CA ALA A 101 5.15 -11.28 -3.91
C ALA A 101 4.90 -12.64 -3.25
N SER A 102 5.27 -13.75 -3.91
CA SER A 102 5.17 -15.13 -3.41
C SER A 102 3.75 -15.68 -3.24
N PHE A 103 2.75 -15.10 -3.92
CA PHE A 103 1.42 -15.72 -4.03
C PHE A 103 1.44 -16.81 -5.10
N SER A 104 0.81 -17.94 -4.82
CA SER A 104 0.79 -19.10 -5.74
C SER A 104 -0.30 -19.00 -6.81
N ASP A 105 -1.37 -18.24 -6.57
CA ASP A 105 -2.49 -18.14 -7.51
C ASP A 105 -3.23 -16.80 -7.41
N TYR A 106 -4.04 -16.49 -8.44
CA TYR A 106 -4.84 -15.28 -8.51
C TYR A 106 -6.07 -15.43 -9.40
N LYS A 107 -7.05 -14.55 -9.17
CA LYS A 107 -8.24 -14.42 -10.00
C LYS A 107 -8.56 -12.95 -10.24
N ILE A 108 -8.62 -12.58 -11.52
CA ILE A 108 -9.02 -11.23 -11.95
C ILE A 108 -10.45 -11.32 -12.50
N THR A 109 -11.38 -10.68 -11.82
CA THR A 109 -12.80 -10.61 -12.21
C THR A 109 -13.10 -9.21 -12.75
N PRO A 110 -13.43 -9.05 -14.04
CA PRO A 110 -13.84 -7.75 -14.57
C PRO A 110 -15.17 -7.32 -13.91
N VAL A 111 -15.23 -6.07 -13.48
CA VAL A 111 -16.46 -5.45 -12.95
C VAL A 111 -16.89 -4.39 -13.94
N LEU A 112 -18.19 -4.37 -14.27
CA LEU A 112 -18.86 -3.44 -15.18
C LEU A 112 -18.09 -2.12 -15.41
N GLY A 113 -17.62 -1.92 -16.65
CA GLY A 113 -16.78 -0.79 -17.04
C GLY A 113 -15.29 -1.16 -17.10
N LEU A 114 -14.42 -0.19 -16.80
CA LEU A 114 -12.95 -0.32 -16.87
C LEU A 114 -12.33 -0.92 -15.59
N ARG A 115 -13.15 -1.48 -14.69
CA ARG A 115 -12.70 -1.89 -13.35
C ARG A 115 -12.55 -3.41 -13.28
N SER A 116 -11.70 -3.89 -12.38
CA SER A 116 -11.54 -5.32 -12.10
C SER A 116 -11.30 -5.52 -10.61
N VAL A 117 -11.83 -6.61 -10.07
CA VAL A 117 -11.49 -7.12 -8.73
C VAL A 117 -10.38 -8.14 -8.91
N ILE A 118 -9.33 -8.05 -8.09
CA ILE A 118 -8.20 -8.97 -8.10
C ILE A 118 -8.19 -9.70 -6.75
N GLU A 119 -8.38 -11.01 -6.80
CA GLU A 119 -8.24 -11.92 -5.67
C GLU A 119 -6.87 -12.62 -5.79
N ILE A 120 -6.15 -12.77 -4.68
CA ILE A 120 -4.83 -13.43 -4.63
C ILE A 120 -4.84 -14.50 -3.55
N TYR A 121 -4.17 -15.63 -3.81
CA TYR A 121 -4.17 -16.79 -2.92
C TYR A 121 -2.72 -17.18 -2.56
N PRO A 122 -2.43 -17.54 -1.29
CA PRO A 122 -1.10 -17.95 -0.84
C PRO A 122 -0.52 -19.08 -1.68
#